data_AF-A0A3A0E2H3-F1
#
_entry.id   AF-A0A3A0E2H3-F1
#
_cell.length_a   1.000
_cell.length_b   1.000
_cell.length_c   1.000
_cell.angle_alpha   90.00
_cell.angle_beta   90.00
_cell.angle_gamma   90.00
#
_symmetry.space_group_name_H-M   'P 1'
#
loop_
_entity.id
_entity.type
_entity.pdbx_description
1 polymer ?
#
loop_
_entity_poly.entity_id
_entity_poly.type
_entity_poly.pdbx_seq_one_letter_code
_entity_poly.pdbx_strand_id
1 'polypeptide(L)' 'MNAALTNLKTSKRELAQVEFAKLLAAAETRGFHGSASITLVVQDGHIQYVKAAVERMVK' A
#
# COMPACT_ATOMS: atom_id res chain seq x y z
N MET A 1 -16.43 30.65 -14.00
CA MET A 1 -16.05 30.27 -12.62
C MET A 1 -15.17 29.03 -12.70
N ASN A 2 -14.09 29.00 -11.93
CA ASN A 2 -12.81 28.34 -12.25
C ASN A 2 -12.88 26.80 -12.38
N ALA A 3 -12.39 26.30 -13.53
CA ALA A 3 -11.81 24.97 -13.63
C ALA A 3 -10.42 25.01 -12.95
N ALA A 4 -10.41 24.78 -11.64
CA ALA A 4 -9.19 24.74 -10.84
C ALA A 4 -9.04 23.36 -10.18
N LEU A 5 -8.09 22.60 -10.72
CA LEU A 5 -7.21 21.64 -10.03
C LEU A 5 -7.71 20.19 -9.86
N THR A 6 -7.67 19.44 -10.97
CA THR A 6 -7.50 17.97 -11.01
C THR A 6 -6.10 17.54 -10.52
N ASN A 7 -5.72 17.92 -9.30
CA ASN A 7 -4.45 17.49 -8.70
C ASN A 7 -4.62 17.26 -7.20
N LEU A 8 -5.53 16.36 -6.84
CA LEU A 8 -5.47 15.70 -5.54
C LEU A 8 -4.21 14.82 -5.56
N LYS A 9 -3.06 15.41 -5.23
CA LYS A 9 -1.87 14.65 -4.87
C LYS A 9 -2.23 13.85 -3.62
N THR A 10 -2.76 12.65 -3.80
CA THR A 10 -2.96 11.69 -2.71
C THR A 10 -1.64 11.59 -1.95
N SER A 11 -1.68 11.89 -0.67
CA SER A 11 -0.47 11.92 0.14
C SER A 11 0.15 10.52 0.14
N LYS A 12 1.48 10.43 0.16
CA LYS A 12 2.17 9.12 0.24
C LYS A 12 1.75 8.31 1.48
N ARG A 13 1.28 9.00 2.52
CA ARG A 13 0.66 8.40 3.70
C ARG A 13 -0.67 7.72 3.38
N GLU A 14 -1.57 8.41 2.68
CA GLU A 14 -2.84 7.82 2.24
C GLU A 14 -2.62 6.65 1.30
N LEU A 15 -1.66 6.77 0.36
CA LEU A 15 -1.26 5.65 -0.50
C LEU A 15 -0.77 4.46 0.32
N ALA A 16 0.07 4.68 1.34
CA ALA A 16 0.53 3.61 2.23
C ALA A 16 -0.63 2.92 2.97
N GLN A 17 -1.61 3.69 3.45
CA GLN A 17 -2.79 3.15 4.13
C GLN A 17 -3.66 2.32 3.19
N VAL A 18 -3.88 2.78 1.96
CA VAL A 18 -4.64 2.05 0.94
C VAL A 18 -3.95 0.74 0.57
N GLU A 19 -2.64 0.78 0.33
CA GLU A 19 -1.88 -0.43 -0.02
C GLU A 19 -1.83 -1.43 1.15
N PHE A 20 -1.73 -0.94 2.39
CA PHE A 20 -1.82 -1.80 3.57
C PHE A 20 -3.19 -2.48 3.70
N ALA A 21 -4.28 -1.75 3.49
CA ALA A 21 -5.63 -2.31 3.53
C ALA A 21 -5.83 -3.40 2.45
N LYS A 22 -5.31 -3.17 1.23
CA LYS A 22 -5.34 -4.18 0.15
C LYS A 22 -4.54 -5.42 0.50
N LEU A 23 -3.35 -5.23 1.08
CA LEU A 23 -2.47 -6.31 1.49
C LEU A 23 -3.14 -7.19 2.55
N LEU A 24 -3.74 -6.57 3.58
CA LEU A 24 -4.51 -7.27 4.60
C LEU A 24 -5.67 -8.04 3.99
N ALA A 25 -6.48 -7.40 3.15
CA ALA A 25 -7.61 -8.06 2.50
C ALA A 25 -7.18 -9.27 1.65
N ALA A 26 -6.01 -9.20 1.00
CA ALA A 26 -5.46 -10.32 0.23
C ALA A 26 -4.97 -11.47 1.12
N ALA A 27 -4.34 -11.16 2.25
CA ALA A 27 -3.83 -12.15 3.20
C ALA A 27 -4.93 -12.82 4.04
N GLU A 28 -6.01 -12.10 4.36
CA GLU A 28 -7.16 -12.60 5.13
C GLU A 28 -8.13 -13.46 4.29
N THR A 29 -7.74 -13.83 3.07
CA THR A 29 -8.55 -14.75 2.26
C THR A 29 -8.42 -16.19 2.78
N ARG A 30 -9.57 -16.86 2.92
CA ARG A 30 -9.61 -18.27 3.34
C ARG A 30 -8.77 -19.13 2.39
N GLY A 31 -7.84 -19.88 2.94
CA GLY A 31 -6.94 -20.74 2.17
C GLY A 31 -5.64 -20.06 1.71
N PHE A 32 -5.39 -18.80 2.10
CA PHE A 32 -4.09 -18.17 1.92
C PHE A 32 -3.01 -18.92 2.74
N HIS A 33 -2.03 -19.48 2.03
CA HIS A 33 -0.82 -20.05 2.60
C HIS A 33 0.33 -19.28 1.98
N GLY A 34 1.07 -18.49 2.76
CA GLY A 34 2.04 -17.56 2.20
C GLY A 34 2.44 -16.45 3.17
N SER A 35 3.17 -15.48 2.66
CA SER A 35 3.58 -14.26 3.38
C SER A 35 3.03 -13.03 2.68
N ALA A 36 2.71 -12.00 3.45
CA ALA A 36 2.38 -10.68 2.91
C ALA A 36 3.20 -9.64 3.67
N SER A 37 3.88 -8.75 2.97
CA SER A 37 4.79 -7.77 3.55
C SER A 37 4.54 -6.38 2.96
N ILE A 38 4.66 -5.38 3.82
CA ILE A 38 4.72 -3.98 3.44
C ILE A 38 6.07 -3.42 3.88
N THR A 39 6.77 -2.74 2.98
CA THR A 39 8.02 -2.05 3.26
C THR A 39 7.80 -0.56 3.08
N LEU A 40 7.98 0.18 4.17
CA LEU A 40 7.92 1.64 4.18
C LEU A 40 9.34 2.20 4.23
N VAL A 41 9.71 3.00 3.22
CA VAL A 41 11.01 3.69 3.22
C VAL A 41 10.79 5.15 3.59
N VAL A 42 11.43 5.55 4.69
CA VAL A 42 11.30 6.88 5.28
C VAL A 42 12.67 7.56 5.28
N GLN A 43 12.68 8.83 4.90
CA GLN A 43 13.85 9.70 5.01
C GLN A 43 13.38 11.06 5.55
N ASP A 44 14.05 11.56 6.58
CA ASP A 44 13.75 12.84 7.23
C ASP A 44 12.28 12.97 7.69
N GLY A 45 11.68 11.86 8.15
CA GLY A 45 10.27 11.81 8.56
C GLY A 45 9.26 11.78 7.40
N HIS A 46 9.73 11.79 6.15
CA HIS A 46 8.89 11.72 4.97
C HIS A 46 8.92 10.33 4.33
N ILE A 47 7.73 9.84 3.95
CA ILE A 47 7.62 8.61 3.18
C ILE A 47 8.20 8.88 1.79
N GLN A 48 9.21 8.10 1.41
CA GLN A 48 9.81 8.17 0.09
C GLN A 48 9.05 7.26 -0.87
N TYR A 49 8.87 6.00 -0.50
CA TYR A 49 8.06 5.05 -1.25
C TYR A 49 7.55 3.92 -0.35
N VAL A 50 6.58 3.18 -0.88
CA VAL A 50 5.96 2.02 -0.26
C VAL A 50 6.09 0.86 -1.25
N LYS A 51 6.49 -0.31 -0.76
CA LYS A 51 6.45 -1.56 -1.53
C LYS A 51 5.54 -2.54 -0.81
N ALA A 52 4.56 -3.08 -1.50
CA ALA A 52 3.73 -4.19 -1.02
C ALA A 52 4.12 -5.46 -1.78
N ALA A 53 4.24 -6.58 -1.08
CA ALA A 53 4.54 -7.88 -1.67
C ALA A 53 3.69 -8.96 -1.02
N VAL A 54 3.15 -9.87 -1.84
CA VAL A 54 2.41 -11.04 -1.39
C VAL A 54 3.05 -12.26 -2.05
N GLU A 55 3.55 -13.17 -1.23
CA GLU A 55 4.14 -14.43 -1.66
C GLU A 55 3.19 -15.55 -1.29
N ARG A 56 2.63 -16.25 -2.28
CA ARG A 56 1.78 -17.41 -2.05
C ARG A 56 2.63 -18.67 -2.12
N MET A 57 2.52 -19.50 -1.09
CA MET A 57 3.05 -20.85 -1.08
C MET A 57 2.08 -21.76 -1.84
N VAL A 58 2.53 -22.28 -2.99
CA VAL A 58 1.82 -23.33 -3.72
C VAL A 58 2.36 -24.67 -3.24
N LYS A 59 1.47 -25.57 -2.79
CA LYS A 59 1.80 -26.95 -2.45
C LYS A 59 1.58 -27.85 -3.64
#